data_AF-A0A963BN43-F1
#
_entry.id   AF-A0A963BN43-F1
#
_cell.length_a   1.000
_cell.length_b   1.000
_cell.length_c   1.000
_cell.angle_alpha   90.00
_cell.angle_beta   90.00
_cell.angle_gamma   90.00
#
_symmetry.space_group_name_H-M   'P 1'
#
loop_
_entity.id
_entity.type
_entity.pdbx_description
1 polymer ?
#
loop_
_entity_poly.entity_id
_entity_poly.type
_entity_poly.pdbx_seq_one_letter_code
_entity_poly.pdbx_strand_id
1 'polypeptide(L)'
;TIRLEQNYRSTRNILKAANALIAQNTARLGKNLWTADADGEPIQIYNALNEVDEARFVAGRIRQWMETGGRYRDAAILYRSNAQSRLFEETLIGMAMPYRIYGGLRFFERAEIKDALAYLRLVANRDDDPSFERVVNVPARGIGGRTLDLLRETARAQGDSLWRTAAGLLTAGGLSGRAANAVRGFL
;
A
#
# COMPACT_ATOMS: atom_id res chain seq x y z
N THR A 1 7.56 -8.11 -37.78
CA THR A 1 7.27 -8.16 -36.33
C THR A 1 7.71 -9.51 -35.79
N ILE A 2 8.47 -9.55 -34.69
CA ILE A 2 8.94 -10.81 -34.09
C ILE A 2 7.87 -11.27 -33.07
N ARG A 3 7.52 -12.56 -33.09
CA ARG A 3 6.54 -13.15 -32.15
C ARG A 3 7.26 -14.06 -31.15
N LEU A 4 7.18 -13.72 -29.87
CA LEU A 4 7.77 -14.51 -28.79
C LEU A 4 6.74 -15.51 -28.24
N GLU A 5 6.66 -16.71 -28.80
CA GLU A 5 5.61 -17.68 -28.49
C GLU A 5 6.05 -18.79 -27.52
N GLN A 6 7.34 -18.93 -27.27
CA GLN A 6 7.86 -19.90 -26.31
C GLN A 6 7.82 -19.33 -24.87
N ASN A 7 7.21 -20.08 -23.97
CA ASN A 7 7.19 -19.84 -22.53
C ASN A 7 8.27 -20.69 -21.84
N TYR A 8 9.03 -20.07 -20.94
CA TYR A 8 10.14 -20.70 -20.19
C TYR A 8 9.87 -20.75 -18.68
N ARG A 9 8.64 -20.44 -18.24
CA ARG A 9 8.28 -20.32 -16.82
C ARG A 9 7.39 -21.47 -16.35
N SER A 10 6.45 -21.87 -17.19
CA SER A 10 5.33 -22.71 -16.79
C SER A 10 5.36 -24.04 -17.52
N THR A 11 4.99 -25.09 -16.79
CA THR A 11 4.81 -26.44 -17.33
C THR A 11 3.61 -26.50 -18.28
N ARG A 12 3.53 -27.58 -19.07
CA ARG A 12 2.50 -27.68 -20.12
C ARG A 12 1.08 -27.65 -19.58
N ASN A 13 0.81 -28.26 -18.42
CA ASN A 13 -0.52 -28.27 -17.81
C ASN A 13 -1.00 -26.85 -17.45
N ILE A 14 -0.13 -26.06 -16.83
CA ILE A 14 -0.42 -24.65 -16.48
C ILE A 14 -0.65 -23.83 -17.75
N LEU A 15 0.23 -23.99 -18.75
CA LEU A 15 0.16 -23.20 -19.98
C LEU A 15 -1.09 -23.54 -20.80
N LYS A 16 -1.48 -24.82 -20.84
CA LYS A 16 -2.71 -25.28 -21.51
C LYS A 16 -3.95 -24.65 -20.89
N ALA A 17 -4.05 -24.65 -19.56
CA ALA A 17 -5.16 -24.02 -18.85
C ALA A 17 -5.22 -22.50 -19.11
N ALA A 18 -4.08 -21.82 -19.05
CA ALA A 18 -4.01 -20.37 -19.33
C ALA A 18 -4.43 -20.03 -20.78
N ASN A 19 -3.95 -20.79 -21.77
CA ASN A 19 -4.32 -20.62 -23.18
C ASN A 19 -5.82 -20.88 -23.42
N ALA A 20 -6.40 -21.89 -22.75
CA ALA A 20 -7.83 -22.20 -22.86
C ALA A 20 -8.69 -21.09 -22.25
N LEU A 21 -8.28 -20.54 -21.09
CA LEU A 21 -8.99 -19.44 -20.44
C LEU A 21 -8.96 -18.16 -21.28
N ILE A 22 -7.79 -17.76 -21.78
CA ILE A 22 -7.65 -16.52 -22.58
C ILE A 22 -8.32 -16.62 -23.96
N ALA A 23 -8.55 -17.82 -24.48
CA ALA A 23 -9.26 -18.02 -25.75
C ALA A 23 -10.73 -17.57 -25.70
N GLN A 24 -11.32 -17.44 -24.52
CA GLN A 24 -12.68 -16.95 -24.35
C GLN A 24 -12.80 -15.41 -24.48
N ASN A 25 -11.68 -14.68 -24.50
CA ASN A 25 -11.70 -13.23 -24.64
C ASN A 25 -11.92 -12.82 -26.11
N THR A 26 -12.92 -11.98 -26.35
CA THR A 26 -13.34 -11.53 -27.69
C THR A 26 -12.33 -10.59 -28.36
N ALA A 27 -11.68 -9.71 -27.60
CA ALA A 27 -10.70 -8.75 -28.11
C ALA A 27 -9.25 -9.27 -27.91
N ARG A 28 -8.85 -10.29 -28.68
CA ARG A 28 -7.53 -10.94 -28.54
C ARG A 28 -6.64 -10.76 -29.77
N LEU A 29 -5.40 -10.36 -29.54
CA LEU A 29 -4.29 -10.54 -30.48
C LEU A 29 -3.92 -12.04 -30.50
N GLY A 30 -4.30 -12.75 -31.54
CA GLY A 30 -4.25 -14.22 -31.65
C GLY A 30 -2.84 -14.83 -31.55
N LYS A 31 -2.30 -14.90 -30.33
CA LYS A 31 -0.97 -15.44 -29.98
C LYS A 31 -1.16 -16.61 -29.04
N ASN A 32 -0.70 -17.81 -29.43
CA ASN A 32 -0.70 -18.99 -28.57
C ASN A 32 0.70 -19.24 -28.03
N LEU A 33 0.81 -19.47 -26.73
CA LEU A 33 2.09 -19.79 -26.10
C LEU A 33 2.29 -21.30 -26.08
N TRP A 34 3.52 -21.76 -26.31
CA TRP A 34 3.93 -23.16 -26.14
C TRP A 34 5.14 -23.25 -25.20
N THR A 35 5.40 -24.41 -24.62
CA THR A 35 6.57 -24.65 -23.74
C THR A 35 7.25 -25.95 -24.13
N ALA A 36 8.59 -25.99 -24.01
CA ALA A 36 9.39 -27.19 -24.19
C ALA A 36 9.45 -28.04 -22.91
N ASP A 37 9.01 -27.49 -21.77
CA ASP A 37 9.00 -28.19 -20.49
C ASP A 37 8.03 -29.38 -20.49
N ALA A 38 8.21 -30.27 -19.52
CA ALA A 38 7.32 -31.38 -19.25
C ALA A 38 5.91 -30.91 -18.85
N ASP A 39 4.97 -31.86 -18.81
CA ASP A 39 3.58 -31.56 -18.48
C ASP A 39 3.42 -31.00 -17.06
N GLY A 40 4.27 -31.46 -16.13
CA GLY A 40 4.21 -31.11 -14.72
C GLY A 40 2.99 -31.71 -14.03
N GLU A 41 2.73 -31.26 -12.81
CA GLU A 41 1.59 -31.75 -12.03
C GLU A 41 0.25 -31.22 -12.58
N PRO A 42 -0.86 -31.98 -12.43
CA PRO A 42 -2.20 -31.49 -12.74
C PRO A 42 -2.60 -30.32 -11.83
N ILE A 43 -3.34 -29.37 -12.38
CA ILE A 43 -3.93 -28.27 -11.60
C ILE A 43 -5.02 -28.85 -10.71
N GLN A 44 -4.92 -28.58 -9.41
CA GLN A 44 -5.89 -29.04 -8.42
C GLN A 44 -6.90 -27.92 -8.13
N ILE A 45 -8.17 -28.30 -7.99
CA ILE A 45 -9.25 -27.39 -7.59
C ILE A 45 -9.83 -27.95 -6.30
N TYR A 46 -9.90 -27.09 -5.28
CA TYR A 46 -10.52 -27.41 -4.01
C TYR A 46 -11.70 -26.47 -3.77
N ASN A 47 -12.86 -27.04 -3.48
CA ASN A 47 -14.05 -26.27 -3.13
C ASN A 47 -14.22 -26.33 -1.61
N ALA A 48 -13.88 -25.24 -0.94
CA ALA A 48 -13.97 -25.10 0.50
C ALA A 48 -15.41 -24.83 0.95
N LEU A 49 -15.76 -25.24 2.17
CA LEU A 49 -17.09 -25.00 2.73
C LEU A 49 -17.31 -23.52 3.11
N ASN A 50 -16.24 -22.84 3.51
CA ASN A 50 -16.22 -21.43 3.84
C ASN A 50 -14.80 -20.87 3.73
N GLU A 51 -14.64 -19.56 3.93
CA GLU A 51 -13.35 -18.87 3.79
C GLU A 51 -12.32 -19.37 4.83
N VAL A 52 -12.76 -19.78 6.03
CA VAL A 52 -11.86 -20.27 7.10
C VAL A 52 -11.27 -21.63 6.72
N ASP A 53 -12.12 -22.50 6.16
CA ASP A 53 -11.74 -23.79 5.61
C ASP A 53 -10.77 -23.64 4.43
N GLU A 54 -11.03 -22.70 3.52
CA GLU A 54 -10.12 -22.36 2.42
C GLU A 54 -8.74 -21.94 2.95
N ALA A 55 -8.70 -21.01 3.90
CA ALA A 55 -7.45 -20.51 4.48
C ALA A 55 -6.64 -21.62 5.17
N ARG A 56 -7.32 -22.49 5.94
CA ARG A 56 -6.69 -23.64 6.61
C ARG A 56 -6.18 -24.67 5.61
N PHE A 57 -6.95 -24.95 4.57
CA PHE A 57 -6.54 -25.87 3.50
C PHE A 57 -5.28 -25.37 2.80
N VAL A 58 -5.27 -24.10 2.37
CA VAL A 58 -4.11 -23.50 1.69
C VAL A 58 -2.87 -23.49 2.60
N ALA A 59 -3.01 -23.04 3.85
CA ALA A 59 -1.89 -23.03 4.80
C ALA A 59 -1.37 -24.45 5.09
N GLY A 60 -2.27 -25.43 5.22
CA GLY A 60 -1.94 -26.85 5.38
C GLY A 60 -1.18 -27.42 4.18
N ARG A 61 -1.58 -27.08 2.95
CA ARG A 61 -0.88 -27.51 1.73
C ARG A 61 0.52 -26.92 1.62
N ILE A 62 0.69 -25.64 1.98
CA ILE A 62 2.01 -25.01 2.03
C ILE A 62 2.88 -25.69 3.08
N ARG A 63 2.34 -25.99 4.27
CA ARG A 63 3.08 -26.71 5.32
C ARG A 63 3.51 -28.11 4.85
N GLN A 64 2.61 -28.86 4.22
CA GLN A 64 2.94 -30.18 3.66
C GLN A 64 4.06 -30.08 2.61
N TRP A 65 4.02 -29.06 1.75
CA TRP A 65 5.08 -28.82 0.76
C TRP A 65 6.44 -28.51 1.40
N MET A 66 6.43 -27.81 2.54
CA MET A 66 7.65 -27.58 3.32
C MET A 66 8.22 -28.87 3.90
N GLU A 67 7.37 -29.77 4.38
CA GLU A 67 7.77 -31.08 4.92
C GLU A 67 8.43 -31.96 3.86
N THR A 68 8.05 -31.80 2.59
CA THR A 68 8.68 -32.49 1.44
C THR A 68 9.92 -31.78 0.90
N GLY A 69 10.47 -30.77 1.61
CA GLY A 69 11.69 -30.06 1.23
C GLY A 69 11.48 -28.76 0.44
N GLY A 70 10.24 -28.30 0.30
CA GLY A 70 9.90 -27.00 -0.27
C GLY A 70 10.37 -25.83 0.59
N ARG A 71 10.28 -24.61 0.05
CA ARG A 71 10.62 -23.37 0.77
C ARG A 71 9.46 -22.40 0.73
N TYR A 72 9.22 -21.67 1.83
CA TYR A 72 8.11 -20.72 1.93
C TYR A 72 8.16 -19.63 0.85
N ARG A 73 9.37 -19.20 0.46
CA ARG A 73 9.59 -18.21 -0.59
C ARG A 73 9.17 -18.66 -2.00
N ASP A 74 9.01 -19.97 -2.20
CA ASP A 74 8.62 -20.55 -3.49
C ASP A 74 7.09 -20.75 -3.58
N ALA A 75 6.35 -20.43 -2.50
CA ALA A 75 4.90 -20.45 -2.45
C ALA A 75 4.33 -19.02 -2.46
N ALA A 76 3.23 -18.83 -3.20
CA ALA A 76 2.51 -17.55 -3.26
C ALA A 76 1.01 -17.79 -3.19
N ILE A 77 0.31 -16.95 -2.42
CA ILE A 77 -1.16 -16.90 -2.37
C ILE A 77 -1.60 -15.66 -3.16
N LEU A 78 -2.44 -15.87 -4.17
CA LEU A 78 -2.99 -14.81 -5.01
C LEU A 78 -4.50 -14.72 -4.78
N TYR A 79 -4.98 -13.51 -4.54
CA TYR A 79 -6.40 -13.23 -4.29
C TYR A 79 -6.84 -12.01 -5.11
N ARG A 80 -8.16 -11.81 -5.22
CA ARG A 80 -8.75 -10.76 -6.07
C ARG A 80 -8.77 -9.39 -5.38
N SER A 81 -9.01 -9.35 -4.08
CA SER A 81 -9.14 -8.13 -3.29
C SER A 81 -8.32 -8.20 -2.00
N ASN A 82 -7.76 -7.07 -1.58
CA ASN A 82 -6.97 -6.96 -0.34
C ASN A 82 -7.77 -7.36 0.91
N ALA A 83 -9.10 -7.25 0.89
CA ALA A 83 -9.94 -7.67 2.02
C ALA A 83 -9.80 -9.18 2.32
N GLN A 84 -9.47 -10.00 1.31
CA GLN A 84 -9.30 -11.44 1.46
C GLN A 84 -8.00 -11.82 2.17
N SER A 85 -7.00 -10.92 2.25
CA SER A 85 -5.70 -11.25 2.85
C SER A 85 -5.83 -11.61 4.33
N ARG A 86 -6.70 -10.88 5.05
CA ARG A 86 -6.82 -10.94 6.51
C ARG A 86 -6.96 -12.36 7.04
N LEU A 87 -7.81 -13.17 6.42
CA LEU A 87 -8.09 -14.51 6.93
C LEU A 87 -6.92 -15.49 6.70
N PHE A 88 -6.22 -15.34 5.57
CA PHE A 88 -4.97 -16.07 5.33
C PHE A 88 -3.91 -15.64 6.35
N GLU A 89 -3.79 -14.35 6.64
CA GLU A 89 -2.84 -13.84 7.62
C GLU A 89 -3.11 -14.39 9.03
N GLU A 90 -4.35 -14.30 9.52
CA GLU A 90 -4.76 -14.84 10.82
C GLU A 90 -4.44 -16.34 10.91
N THR A 91 -4.70 -17.10 9.84
CA THR A 91 -4.40 -18.54 9.78
C THR A 91 -2.89 -18.81 9.77
N LEU A 92 -2.11 -18.07 8.97
CA LEU A 92 -0.66 -18.22 8.88
C LEU A 92 0.02 -17.86 10.22
N ILE A 93 -0.45 -16.80 10.89
CA ILE A 93 -0.01 -16.42 12.24
C ILE A 93 -0.32 -17.54 13.23
N GLY A 94 -1.56 -18.04 13.26
CA GLY A 94 -1.97 -19.13 14.15
C GLY A 94 -1.19 -20.42 13.91
N MET A 95 -0.70 -20.62 12.68
CA MET A 95 0.14 -21.74 12.27
C MET A 95 1.65 -21.49 12.41
N ALA A 96 2.06 -20.33 12.94
CA ALA A 96 3.46 -19.90 13.05
C ALA A 96 4.24 -19.98 11.72
N MET A 97 3.56 -19.72 10.60
CA MET A 97 4.16 -19.75 9.27
C MET A 97 4.63 -18.36 8.85
N PRO A 98 5.90 -18.20 8.43
CA PRO A 98 6.41 -16.92 7.97
C PRO A 98 5.72 -16.52 6.65
N TYR A 99 5.26 -15.29 6.57
CA TYR A 99 4.61 -14.75 5.37
C TYR A 99 5.02 -13.32 5.10
N ARG A 100 4.79 -12.86 3.86
CA ARG A 100 5.01 -11.49 3.44
C ARG A 100 3.84 -11.04 2.57
N ILE A 101 3.24 -9.92 2.92
CA ILE A 101 2.15 -9.30 2.15
C ILE A 101 2.76 -8.31 1.18
N TYR A 102 2.34 -8.38 -0.08
CA TYR A 102 2.60 -7.34 -1.06
C TYR A 102 1.33 -6.50 -1.22
N GLY A 103 1.44 -5.18 -1.03
CA GLY A 103 0.28 -4.28 -1.12
C GLY A 103 -0.59 -4.15 0.14
N GLY A 104 -0.12 -4.68 1.28
CA GLY A 104 -0.75 -4.53 2.60
C GLY A 104 -0.60 -3.11 3.18
N LEU A 105 -0.53 -2.97 4.51
CA LEU A 105 -0.43 -1.67 5.20
C LEU A 105 0.71 -0.83 4.61
N ARG A 106 0.36 0.11 3.72
CA ARG A 106 1.31 0.93 2.98
C ARG A 106 2.17 1.66 4.00
N PHE A 107 3.47 1.38 4.01
CA PHE A 107 4.42 2.00 4.95
C PHE A 107 4.29 3.53 4.97
N PHE A 108 4.14 4.15 3.79
CA PHE A 108 3.95 5.59 3.62
C PHE A 108 2.56 6.13 4.00
N GLU A 109 1.58 5.29 4.30
CA GLU A 109 0.27 5.74 4.79
C GLU A 109 0.22 5.88 6.30
N ARG A 110 1.18 5.27 7.01
CA ARG A 110 1.29 5.35 8.47
C ARG A 110 1.42 6.80 8.91
N ALA A 111 0.70 7.15 9.97
CA ALA A 111 0.61 8.54 10.43
C ALA A 111 2.01 9.10 10.76
N GLU A 112 2.81 8.33 11.50
CA GLU A 112 4.17 8.68 11.90
C GLU A 112 5.11 8.89 10.70
N ILE A 113 4.96 8.08 9.64
CA ILE A 113 5.78 8.20 8.42
C ILE A 113 5.37 9.45 7.64
N LYS A 114 4.07 9.71 7.50
CA LYS A 114 3.58 10.92 6.83
C LYS A 114 3.94 12.17 7.60
N ASP A 115 3.93 12.14 8.93
CA ASP A 115 4.31 13.28 9.78
C ASP A 115 5.80 13.59 9.61
N ALA A 116 6.66 12.58 9.69
CA ALA A 116 8.09 12.75 9.44
C ALA A 116 8.38 13.30 8.03
N LEU A 117 7.69 12.77 7.01
CA LEU A 117 7.83 13.27 5.63
C LEU A 117 7.34 14.71 5.47
N ALA A 118 6.25 15.09 6.14
CA ALA A 118 5.76 16.46 6.09
C ALA A 118 6.75 17.45 6.74
N TYR A 119 7.41 17.08 7.84
CA TYR A 119 8.51 17.88 8.39
C TYR A 119 9.67 18.05 7.40
N LEU A 120 10.13 16.95 6.79
CA LEU A 120 11.22 17.01 5.81
C LEU A 120 10.86 17.84 4.59
N ARG A 121 9.60 17.78 4.14
CA ARG A 121 9.08 18.61 3.05
C ARG A 121 9.10 20.08 3.41
N LEU A 122 8.69 20.47 4.62
CA LEU A 122 8.76 21.86 5.08
C LEU A 122 10.18 22.40 5.18
N VAL A 123 11.14 21.54 5.58
CA VAL A 123 12.56 21.92 5.59
C VAL A 123 13.05 22.22 4.16
N ALA A 124 12.67 21.39 3.18
CA ALA A 124 13.05 21.56 1.79
C ALA A 124 12.28 22.69 1.08
N ASN A 125 10.99 22.84 1.38
CA ASN A 125 10.09 23.83 0.82
C ASN A 125 9.09 24.30 1.89
N ARG A 126 9.32 25.51 2.42
CA ARG A 126 8.45 26.11 3.44
C ARG A 126 7.06 26.50 2.92
N ASP A 127 6.89 26.59 1.60
CA ASP A 127 5.61 26.95 0.97
C ASP A 127 4.71 25.72 0.69
N ASP A 128 5.02 24.55 1.28
CA ASP A 128 4.18 23.34 1.20
C ASP A 128 3.05 23.36 2.26
N ASP A 129 1.93 23.99 1.90
CA ASP A 129 0.75 24.13 2.75
C ASP A 129 0.17 22.80 3.27
N PRO A 130 0.00 21.74 2.43
CA PRO A 130 -0.43 20.43 2.92
C PRO A 130 0.47 19.85 4.02
N SER A 131 1.78 20.00 3.88
CA SER A 131 2.73 19.54 4.90
C SER A 131 2.65 20.41 6.15
N PHE A 132 2.50 21.74 6.00
CA PHE A 132 2.30 22.67 7.12
C PHE A 132 1.09 22.27 7.96
N GLU A 133 -0.08 22.16 7.34
CA GLU A 133 -1.33 21.82 8.05
C GLU A 133 -1.25 20.48 8.79
N ARG A 134 -0.53 19.52 8.22
CA ARG A 134 -0.37 18.20 8.82
C ARG A 134 0.42 18.25 10.13
N VAL A 135 1.55 18.96 10.14
CA VAL A 135 2.53 18.85 11.25
C VAL A 135 2.57 20.04 12.20
N VAL A 136 1.90 21.16 11.86
CA VAL A 136 1.86 22.38 12.68
C VAL A 136 1.52 22.12 14.15
N ASN A 137 0.59 21.19 14.43
CA ASN A 137 0.21 20.80 15.78
C ASN A 137 0.58 19.34 16.16
N VAL A 138 1.56 18.74 15.48
CA VAL A 138 2.06 17.39 15.78
C VAL A 138 3.57 17.42 16.01
N PRO A 139 4.10 17.24 17.24
CA PRO A 139 3.38 17.04 18.51
C PRO A 139 2.52 18.25 18.91
N ALA A 140 1.58 18.03 19.84
CA ALA A 140 0.64 19.06 20.26
C ALA A 140 1.37 20.30 20.80
N ARG A 141 1.15 21.45 20.12
CA ARG A 141 1.72 22.76 20.49
C ARG A 141 0.67 23.73 21.02
N GLY A 142 -0.60 23.32 21.04
CA GLY A 142 -1.72 24.19 21.41
C GLY A 142 -2.19 25.10 20.28
N ILE A 143 -1.87 24.75 19.03
CA ILE A 143 -2.40 25.43 17.84
C ILE A 143 -3.78 24.83 17.53
N GLY A 144 -4.83 25.55 17.90
CA GLY A 144 -6.21 25.11 17.73
C GLY A 144 -6.79 25.40 16.34
N GLY A 145 -7.95 24.81 16.04
CA GLY A 145 -8.65 24.98 14.75
C GLY A 145 -8.88 26.44 14.38
N ARG A 146 -9.35 27.28 15.31
CA ARG A 146 -9.56 28.73 15.07
C ARG A 146 -8.31 29.46 14.59
N THR A 147 -7.13 29.09 15.08
CA THR A 147 -5.85 29.69 14.67
C THR A 147 -5.50 29.26 13.24
N LEU A 148 -5.73 27.98 12.92
CA LEU A 148 -5.51 27.46 11.56
C LEU A 148 -6.49 28.04 10.56
N ASP A 149 -7.75 28.23 10.94
CA ASP A 149 -8.76 28.83 10.06
C ASP A 149 -8.43 30.29 9.76
N LEU A 150 -8.01 31.07 10.77
CA LEU A 150 -7.50 32.43 10.56
C LEU A 150 -6.30 32.46 9.61
N LEU A 151 -5.35 31.53 9.78
CA LEU A 151 -4.19 31.41 8.88
C LEU A 151 -4.61 31.09 7.45
N ARG A 152 -5.55 30.15 7.25
CA ARG A 152 -6.08 29.78 5.93
C ARG A 152 -6.79 30.93 5.25
N GLU A 153 -7.67 31.63 5.97
CA GLU A 153 -8.43 32.76 5.44
C GLU A 153 -7.50 33.90 5.04
N THR A 154 -6.51 34.21 5.88
CA THR A 154 -5.53 35.25 5.62
C THR A 154 -4.63 34.89 4.44
N ALA A 155 -4.12 33.65 4.39
CA ALA A 155 -3.29 33.15 3.30
C ALA A 155 -4.01 33.21 1.96
N ARG A 156 -5.28 32.80 1.93
CA ARG A 156 -6.14 32.90 0.74
C ARG A 156 -6.40 34.34 0.31
N ALA A 157 -6.64 35.25 1.26
CA ALA A 157 -6.87 36.66 0.96
C ALA A 157 -5.62 37.36 0.41
N GLN A 158 -4.43 36.95 0.86
CA GLN A 158 -3.15 37.53 0.46
C GLN A 158 -2.51 36.84 -0.76
N GLY A 159 -2.95 35.62 -1.09
CA GLY A 159 -2.32 34.81 -2.13
C GLY A 159 -0.94 34.26 -1.74
N ASP A 160 -0.69 34.11 -0.43
CA ASP A 160 0.57 33.64 0.14
C ASP A 160 0.44 32.22 0.72
N SER A 161 1.59 31.58 1.03
CA SER A 161 1.62 30.29 1.72
C SER A 161 1.32 30.43 3.21
N LEU A 162 0.83 29.35 3.83
CA LEU A 162 0.52 29.30 5.26
C LEU A 162 1.74 29.64 6.12
N TRP A 163 2.95 29.23 5.70
CA TRP A 163 4.18 29.56 6.41
C TRP A 163 4.46 31.07 6.42
N ARG A 164 4.35 31.72 5.24
CA ARG A 164 4.58 33.17 5.12
C ARG A 164 3.52 33.96 5.85
N THR A 165 2.26 33.56 5.73
CA THR A 165 1.15 34.18 6.46
C THR A 165 1.32 34.00 7.98
N ALA A 166 1.76 32.84 8.46
CA ALA A 166 2.06 32.63 9.87
C ALA A 166 3.17 33.56 10.37
N ALA A 167 4.27 33.69 9.62
CA ALA A 167 5.34 34.63 9.93
C ALA A 167 4.85 36.09 9.91
N GLY A 168 4.09 36.47 8.89
CA GLY A 168 3.54 37.82 8.72
C GLY A 168 2.57 38.21 9.84
N LEU A 169 1.65 37.33 10.22
CA LEU A 169 0.72 37.57 11.32
C LEU A 169 1.42 37.67 12.68
N LEU A 170 2.53 36.95 12.89
CA LEU A 170 3.34 37.11 14.10
C LEU A 170 4.01 38.48 14.17
N THR A 171 4.50 39.00 13.04
CA THR A 171 5.13 40.32 12.97
C THR A 171 4.10 41.45 13.08
N ALA A 172 2.93 41.30 12.45
CA ALA A 172 1.85 42.28 12.47
C ALA A 172 1.02 42.27 13.77
N GLY A 173 1.26 41.31 14.68
CA GLY A 173 0.47 41.15 15.91
C GLY A 173 -0.95 40.61 15.67
N GLY A 174 -1.21 40.01 14.50
CA GLY A 174 -2.50 39.40 14.15
C GLY A 174 -2.79 38.08 14.90
N LEU A 175 -1.77 37.50 15.53
CA LEU A 175 -1.91 36.42 16.50
C LEU A 175 -1.57 36.94 17.90
N SER A 176 -2.38 36.58 18.90
CA SER A 176 -2.17 37.02 20.28
C SER A 176 -2.09 35.87 21.29
N GLY A 177 -1.43 36.14 22.42
CA GLY A 177 -1.36 35.24 23.58
C GLY A 177 -0.78 33.86 23.26
N ARG A 178 -1.50 32.81 23.70
CA ARG A 178 -1.06 31.41 23.56
C ARG A 178 -0.88 30.98 22.11
N ALA A 179 -1.72 31.46 21.19
CA ALA A 179 -1.65 31.10 19.78
C ALA A 179 -0.36 31.64 19.13
N ALA A 180 0.02 32.89 19.41
CA ALA A 180 1.24 33.49 18.89
C ALA A 180 2.49 32.73 19.36
N ASN A 181 2.55 32.37 20.65
CA ASN A 181 3.68 31.62 21.20
C ASN A 181 3.79 30.21 20.60
N ALA A 182 2.65 29.55 20.38
CA ALA A 182 2.60 28.21 19.79
C ALA A 182 3.07 28.21 18.32
N VAL A 183 2.58 29.16 17.52
CA VAL A 183 3.00 29.29 16.10
C VAL A 183 4.47 29.69 16.01
N ARG A 184 4.94 30.62 16.86
CA ARG A 184 6.36 30.99 16.93
C ARG A 184 7.26 29.82 17.31
N GLY A 185 6.80 28.93 18.17
CA GLY A 185 7.57 27.73 18.53
C GLY A 185 7.58 26.64 17.46
N PHE A 186 6.73 26.75 16.43
CA PHE A 186 6.71 25.83 15.29
C PHE A 186 7.60 26.31 14.14
N LEU A 187 7.61 27.62 13.87
CA LEU A 187 8.44 28.25 12.84
C LEU A 187 9.93 28.25 13.21
#